data_AF-A0A0H5R452-F1
#
_entry.id   AF-A0A0H5R452-F1
#
_cell.length_a   1.000
_cell.length_b   1.000
_cell.length_c   1.000
_cell.angle_alpha   90.00
_cell.angle_beta   90.00
_cell.angle_gamma   90.00
#
_symmetry.space_group_name_H-M   'P 1'
#
loop_
_entity.id
_entity.type
_entity.pdbx_description
1 polymer ?
#
loop_
_entity_poly.entity_id
_entity_poly.type
_entity_poly.pdbx_seq_one_letter_code
_entity_poly.pdbx_strand_id
1 'polypeptide(L)'
;PPAQGHGRNYWRISIAQHTLARRRRRDPLSVHPSLIAMGIDVAKYAPRKCSATMRMITAKDHASVQINVGEVDESGVYTGQYQTFAFSGYIRSKAESDAWLNKLAAEKGLVADIF
;
A
#
# COMPACT_ATOMS: atom_id res chain seq x y z
N PRO A 1 -4.89 9.67 -33.91
CA PRO A 1 -5.99 10.66 -34.02
C PRO A 1 -7.30 10.12 -33.41
N PRO A 2 -8.13 10.96 -32.79
CA PRO A 2 -8.50 10.83 -31.37
C PRO A 2 -9.98 10.48 -31.13
N ALA A 3 -10.30 9.89 -29.98
CA ALA A 3 -11.66 9.85 -29.45
C ALA A 3 -11.68 10.39 -28.03
N GLN A 4 -12.42 11.49 -27.86
CA GLN A 4 -12.66 12.25 -26.65
C GLN A 4 -13.71 11.54 -25.77
N GLY A 5 -13.61 11.65 -24.45
CA GLY A 5 -14.63 11.15 -23.53
C GLY A 5 -14.37 11.52 -22.08
N HIS A 6 -14.77 12.73 -21.68
CA HIS A 6 -14.89 13.17 -20.28
C HIS A 6 -15.83 12.23 -19.49
N GLY A 7 -15.36 11.69 -18.37
CA GLY A 7 -16.19 10.90 -17.45
C GLY A 7 -15.65 10.94 -16.03
N ARG A 8 -16.28 11.75 -15.18
CA ARG A 8 -15.97 11.92 -13.76
C ARG A 8 -16.24 10.61 -13.00
N ASN A 9 -15.20 9.85 -12.66
CA ASN A 9 -15.36 8.60 -11.90
C ASN A 9 -15.17 8.86 -10.40
N TYR A 10 -16.29 8.77 -9.67
CA TYR A 10 -16.35 8.85 -8.21
C TYR A 10 -15.81 7.56 -7.57
N TRP A 11 -14.76 7.66 -6.75
CA TRP A 11 -14.13 6.53 -6.07
C TRP A 11 -14.62 6.42 -4.62
N ARG A 12 -15.40 5.38 -4.32
CA ARG A 12 -15.91 5.11 -2.97
C ARG A 12 -14.91 4.18 -2.24
N ILE A 13 -14.06 4.77 -1.39
CA ILE A 13 -13.04 4.06 -0.62
C ILE A 13 -13.70 3.36 0.58
N SER A 14 -13.74 2.03 0.57
CA SER A 14 -14.10 1.24 1.75
C SER A 14 -12.85 0.98 2.59
N ILE A 15 -12.82 1.54 3.80
CA ILE A 15 -11.73 1.36 4.78
C ILE A 15 -12.19 0.31 5.79
N ALA A 16 -11.67 -0.92 5.69
CA ALA A 16 -11.84 -1.93 6.71
C ALA A 16 -10.87 -1.66 7.88
N GLN A 17 -11.40 -1.27 9.04
CA GLN A 17 -10.65 -1.11 10.28
C GLN A 17 -10.68 -2.42 11.08
N HIS A 18 -9.51 -3.02 11.35
CA HIS A 18 -9.38 -4.02 12.42
C HIS A 18 -8.44 -3.49 13.50
N THR A 19 -9.03 -3.07 14.61
CA THR A 19 -8.42 -2.59 15.84
C THR A 19 -8.19 -3.78 16.77
N LEU A 20 -6.95 -4.11 17.13
CA LEU A 20 -6.68 -5.03 18.26
C LEU A 20 -5.51 -4.55 19.14
N ALA A 21 -5.93 -4.04 20.30
CA ALA A 21 -5.41 -4.11 21.66
C ALA A 21 -3.89 -4.24 21.96
N ARG A 22 -3.47 -3.36 22.89
CA ARG A 22 -2.19 -3.25 23.61
C ARG A 22 -1.71 -4.58 24.25
N ARG A 23 -0.39 -4.84 24.20
CA ARG A 23 0.44 -5.33 25.33
C ARG A 23 1.95 -5.16 25.06
N ARG A 24 2.71 -5.15 26.16
CA ARG A 24 4.03 -4.53 26.44
C ARG A 24 5.25 -4.99 25.63
N ARG A 25 6.28 -4.12 25.67
CA ARG A 25 7.71 -4.29 25.29
C ARG A 25 8.21 -5.74 25.35
N ARG A 26 8.87 -6.17 24.27
CA ARG A 26 9.98 -7.13 24.29
C ARG A 26 10.80 -6.88 23.03
N ASP A 27 11.96 -6.28 23.19
CA ASP A 27 13.01 -6.29 22.16
C ASP A 27 13.66 -7.68 22.20
N PRO A 28 13.90 -8.34 21.06
CA PRO A 28 14.87 -9.42 21.01
C PRO A 28 15.84 -9.16 19.86
N LEU A 29 16.82 -8.30 20.08
CA LEU A 29 18.03 -8.25 19.26
C LEU A 29 19.12 -9.03 19.98
N SER A 30 19.05 -10.35 19.89
CA SER A 30 20.17 -11.25 20.19
C SER A 30 20.06 -12.49 19.29
N VAL A 31 20.53 -12.35 18.05
CA VAL A 31 20.74 -13.49 17.13
C VAL A 31 22.22 -13.88 17.18
N HIS A 32 22.49 -15.13 17.57
CA HIS A 32 23.82 -15.73 17.63
C HIS A 32 24.47 -15.78 16.22
N PRO A 33 25.77 -15.46 16.10
CA PRO A 33 26.45 -15.25 14.81
C PRO A 33 26.71 -16.51 13.94
N SER A 34 26.24 -17.71 14.32
CA SER A 34 26.53 -18.96 13.58
C SER A 34 25.48 -19.36 12.52
N LEU A 35 24.36 -18.65 12.41
CA LEU A 35 23.23 -19.01 11.51
C LEU A 35 23.32 -18.40 10.10
N ILE A 36 24.25 -17.47 9.85
CA ILE A 36 24.37 -16.75 8.56
C ILE A 36 24.98 -17.64 7.45
N ALA A 37 25.62 -18.77 7.81
CA ALA A 37 26.32 -19.65 6.86
C ALA A 37 25.45 -20.72 6.18
N MET A 38 24.21 -20.96 6.62
CA MET A 38 23.32 -22.00 6.07
C MET A 38 22.22 -21.46 5.13
N GLY A 39 22.21 -20.16 4.84
CA GLY A 39 21.21 -19.56 3.92
C GLY A 39 19.77 -19.64 4.41
N ILE A 40 19.54 -19.99 5.68
CA ILE A 40 18.20 -20.01 6.28
C ILE A 40 17.96 -18.65 6.90
N ASP A 41 17.20 -17.81 6.18
CA ASP A 41 16.71 -16.55 6.72
C ASP A 41 15.67 -16.85 7.81
N VAL A 42 16.08 -16.84 9.09
CA VAL A 42 15.18 -17.12 10.23
C VAL A 42 14.36 -15.87 10.59
N ALA A 43 13.85 -15.17 9.58
CA ALA A 43 12.92 -14.06 9.76
C ALA A 43 11.49 -14.60 9.93
N LYS A 44 10.89 -14.41 11.11
CA LYS A 44 9.52 -14.87 11.41
C LYS A 44 8.44 -14.26 10.50
N TYR A 45 8.73 -13.12 9.86
CA TYR A 45 7.83 -12.43 8.94
C TYR A 45 8.62 -11.45 8.06
N ALA A 46 8.33 -11.44 6.76
CA ALA A 46 8.79 -10.41 5.83
C ALA A 46 7.74 -9.26 5.75
N PRO A 47 8.06 -8.07 6.27
CA PRO A 47 7.12 -6.95 6.32
C PRO A 47 6.83 -6.31 4.97
N ARG A 48 5.60 -5.78 4.85
CA ARG A 48 5.16 -5.01 3.68
C ARG A 48 5.96 -3.72 3.55
N LYS A 49 6.23 -3.31 2.31
CA LYS A 49 6.89 -2.03 2.01
C LYS A 49 5.86 -1.00 1.54
N CYS A 50 6.07 0.25 1.94
CA CYS A 50 5.28 1.38 1.48
C CYS A 50 5.60 1.67 -0.01
N SER A 51 4.57 1.76 -0.85
CA SER A 51 4.71 1.98 -2.29
C SER A 51 5.36 3.32 -2.63
N ALA A 52 5.19 4.33 -1.79
CA ALA A 52 5.70 5.68 -2.02
C ALA A 52 7.14 5.91 -1.53
N THR A 53 7.49 5.38 -0.34
CA THR A 53 8.80 5.67 0.29
C THR A 53 9.71 4.45 0.42
N MET A 54 9.26 3.27 -0.01
CA MET A 54 9.94 1.97 0.17
C MET A 54 10.28 1.64 1.63
N ARG A 55 9.72 2.39 2.58
CA ARG A 55 9.88 2.15 4.02
C ARG A 55 9.10 0.93 4.44
N MET A 56 9.65 0.19 5.39
CA MET A 56 9.02 -0.96 6.00
C MET A 56 7.80 -0.53 6.82
N ILE A 57 6.65 -1.16 6.58
CA ILE A 57 5.44 -0.98 7.39
C ILE A 57 5.55 -1.92 8.59
N THR A 58 5.74 -1.35 9.78
CA THR A 58 5.88 -2.12 11.01
C THR A 58 4.53 -2.63 11.51
N ALA A 59 4.52 -3.71 12.30
CA ALA A 59 3.30 -4.29 12.85
C ALA A 59 2.49 -3.35 13.77
N LYS A 60 3.12 -2.30 14.31
CA LYS A 60 2.49 -1.32 15.22
C LYS A 60 1.99 -0.07 14.49
N ASP A 61 2.19 0.03 13.18
CA ASP A 61 1.73 1.16 12.39
C ASP A 61 0.24 0.98 12.04
N HIS A 62 -0.63 1.31 12.99
CA HIS A 62 -2.09 1.24 12.82
C HIS A 62 -2.65 2.36 11.93
N ALA A 63 -1.83 3.36 11.60
CA ALA A 63 -2.20 4.40 10.65
C ALA A 63 -1.88 3.99 9.20
N SER A 64 -1.13 2.89 9.00
CA SER A 64 -0.90 2.33 7.66
C SER A 64 -2.19 1.82 7.04
N VAL A 65 -2.28 1.93 5.72
CA VAL A 65 -3.40 1.40 4.94
C VAL A 65 -2.94 0.72 3.69
N GLN A 66 -3.80 -0.17 3.23
CA GLN A 66 -3.73 -0.80 1.95
C GLN A 66 -4.97 -0.42 1.16
N ILE A 67 -4.76 0.15 -0.01
CA ILE A 67 -5.81 0.59 -0.92
C ILE A 67 -5.78 -0.35 -2.11
N ASN A 68 -6.91 -1.00 -2.39
CA ASN A 68 -7.09 -1.81 -3.58
C ASN A 68 -7.92 -1.01 -4.58
N VAL A 69 -7.35 -0.75 -5.75
CA VAL A 69 -8.02 -0.09 -6.88
C VAL A 69 -8.45 -1.18 -7.84
N GLY A 70 -9.76 -1.36 -7.99
CA GLY A 70 -10.31 -2.37 -8.88
C GLY A 70 -10.17 -1.97 -10.35
N GLU A 71 -9.79 -2.92 -11.19
CA GLU A 71 -9.80 -2.76 -12.64
C GLU A 71 -11.23 -2.93 -13.16
N VAL A 72 -11.59 -2.08 -14.11
CA VAL A 72 -12.92 -2.07 -14.74
C VAL A 72 -12.78 -2.35 -16.22
N ASP A 73 -13.77 -3.05 -16.77
CA ASP A 73 -13.87 -3.26 -18.21
C ASP A 73 -14.43 -2.01 -18.92
N GLU A 74 -14.53 -2.08 -20.24
CA GLU A 74 -15.09 -1.00 -21.08
C GLU A 74 -16.56 -0.69 -20.75
N SER A 75 -17.27 -1.65 -20.14
CA SER A 75 -18.65 -1.48 -19.67
C SER A 75 -18.73 -0.86 -18.28
N GLY A 76 -17.59 -0.53 -17.67
CA GLY A 76 -17.48 0.01 -16.32
C GLY A 76 -17.75 -1.01 -15.22
N VAL A 77 -17.76 -2.31 -15.54
CA VAL A 77 -18.00 -3.41 -14.61
C VAL A 77 -16.67 -3.89 -14.05
N TYR A 78 -16.66 -4.18 -12.75
CA TYR A 78 -15.48 -4.66 -12.06
C TYR A 78 -15.07 -6.07 -12.52
N THR A 79 -13.83 -6.23 -12.95
CA THR A 79 -13.32 -7.47 -13.56
C THR A 79 -12.78 -8.49 -12.54
N GLY A 80 -12.77 -8.14 -11.26
CA GLY A 80 -12.21 -8.98 -10.19
C GLY A 80 -10.71 -8.78 -9.94
N GLN A 81 -10.00 -8.13 -10.85
CA GLN A 81 -8.59 -7.77 -10.68
C GLN A 81 -8.44 -6.44 -9.97
N TYR A 82 -7.39 -6.30 -9.16
CA TYR A 82 -7.14 -5.06 -8.42
C TYR A 82 -5.66 -4.76 -8.28
N GLN A 83 -5.33 -3.48 -8.38
CA GLN A 83 -4.02 -2.95 -8.08
C GLN A 83 -3.94 -2.50 -6.63
N THR A 84 -2.93 -3.00 -5.91
CA THR A 84 -2.75 -2.72 -4.50
C THR A 84 -1.69 -1.64 -4.28
N PHE A 85 -2.00 -0.66 -3.43
CA PHE A 85 -1.08 0.36 -2.95
C PHE A 85 -1.01 0.32 -1.43
N ALA A 86 0.20 0.29 -0.87
CA ALA A 86 0.41 0.28 0.56
C ALA A 86 1.06 1.59 1.01
N PHE A 87 0.42 2.30 1.93
CA PHE A 87 0.93 3.53 2.52
C PHE A 87 1.21 3.35 4.01
N SER A 88 2.37 3.83 4.44
CA SER A 88 2.71 3.91 5.86
C SER A 88 1.97 5.06 6.54
N GLY A 89 1.76 4.95 7.85
CA GLY A 89 1.19 6.00 8.68
C GLY A 89 1.99 7.30 8.64
N TYR A 90 3.31 7.22 8.39
CA TYR A 90 4.17 8.39 8.22
C TYR A 90 3.69 9.33 7.11
N ILE A 91 3.48 8.83 5.88
CA ILE A 91 3.06 9.66 4.74
C ILE A 91 1.65 10.23 4.97
N ARG A 92 0.78 9.44 5.59
CA ARG A 92 -0.57 9.89 5.94
C ARG A 92 -0.57 10.99 6.98
N SER A 93 0.31 10.92 7.98
CA SER A 93 0.47 11.99 8.98
C SER A 93 1.00 13.30 8.38
N LYS A 94 1.71 13.22 7.25
CA LYS A 94 2.20 14.37 6.48
C LYS A 94 1.19 14.91 5.48
N ALA A 95 0.03 14.29 5.33
CA ALA A 95 -0.98 14.62 4.31
C ALA A 95 -0.45 14.52 2.85
N GLU A 96 0.67 13.83 2.62
CA GLU A 96 1.24 13.65 1.29
C GLU A 96 0.70 12.39 0.59
N SER A 97 -0.16 11.61 1.25
CA SER A 97 -0.62 10.32 0.72
C SER A 97 -1.42 10.46 -0.57
N ASP A 98 -2.15 11.56 -0.73
CA ASP A 98 -2.93 11.83 -1.94
C ASP A 98 -2.03 12.12 -3.15
N ALA A 99 -1.05 13.03 -2.99
CA ALA A 99 -0.09 13.35 -4.02
C ALA A 99 0.69 12.11 -4.51
N TRP A 100 1.09 11.25 -3.58
CA TRP A 100 1.74 9.98 -3.93
C TRP A 100 0.80 8.98 -4.61
N LEU A 101 -0.46 8.91 -4.20
CA LEU A 101 -1.44 8.05 -4.86
C LEU A 101 -1.66 8.49 -6.31
N ASN A 102 -1.82 9.79 -6.55
CA ASN A 102 -1.96 10.36 -7.89
C ASN A 102 -0.76 10.04 -8.78
N LYS A 103 0.46 10.23 -8.26
CA LYS A 103 1.69 9.89 -8.97
C LYS A 103 1.77 8.40 -9.32
N LEU A 104 1.54 7.52 -8.35
CA LEU A 104 1.60 6.07 -8.53
C LEU A 104 0.47 5.55 -9.45
N ALA A 105 -0.70 6.18 -9.42
CA ALA A 105 -1.81 5.83 -10.29
C ALA A 105 -1.54 6.24 -11.75
N ALA A 106 -0.95 7.42 -11.97
CA ALA A 106 -0.51 7.87 -13.28
C ALA A 106 0.62 6.97 -13.84
N GLU A 107 1.61 6.59 -13.03
CA GLU A 107 2.67 5.65 -13.42
C GLU A 107 2.11 4.28 -13.85
N LYS A 108 1.00 3.85 -13.24
CA LYS A 108 0.30 2.61 -13.60
C LYS A 108 -0.73 2.77 -14.72
N GLY A 109 -0.88 3.97 -15.30
CA GLY A 109 -1.86 4.25 -16.36
C GLY A 109 -3.32 4.16 -15.92
N LEU A 110 -3.59 4.21 -14.61
CA LEU A 110 -4.95 4.15 -14.05
C LEU A 110 -5.69 5.49 -14.16
N VAL A 111 -4.95 6.58 -14.33
CA VAL A 111 -5.49 7.93 -14.48
C VAL A 111 -4.87 8.55 -15.71
N ALA A 112 -5.72 8.99 -16.64
CA ALA A 112 -5.31 9.47 -17.96
C ALA A 112 -4.77 10.90 -17.96
N ASP A 113 -5.14 11.72 -16.96
CA ASP A 113 -4.63 13.08 -16.83
C ASP A 113 -4.80 13.59 -15.41
N ILE A 114 -3.73 14.15 -14.83
CA ILE A 114 -3.79 14.81 -13.52
C ILE A 114 -3.35 16.28 -13.64
N PHE A 115 -2.79 16.73 -14.79
CA PHE A 115 -2.55 18.13 -15.17
C PHE A 115 -2.18 18.25 -16.65
#